data_AF-W8SNE2-F1
#
_entry.id   AF-W8SNE2-F1
#
_cell.length_a   1.000
_cell.length_b   1.000
_cell.length_c   1.000
_cell.angle_alpha   90.00
_cell.angle_beta   90.00
_cell.angle_gamma   90.00
#
_symmetry.space_group_name_H-M   'P 1'
#
loop_
_entity.id
_entity.type
_entity.pdbx_description
1 polymer ?
#
loop_
_entity_poly.entity_id
_entity_poly.type
_entity_poly.pdbx_seq_one_letter_code
_entity_poly.pdbx_strand_id
1 'polypeptide(L)' 'MILVALGLAAIGIYFLVFGDAPARLVGVVFIAIAAVFAFLMWVALTQDRAALPPPPTARGAVHG' A
#
# COMPACT_ATOMS: atom_id res chain seq x y z
N MET A 1 8.64 7.21 4.33
CA MET A 1 7.42 7.29 3.50
C MET A 1 6.31 6.38 4.04
N ILE A 2 6.54 5.06 4.16
CA ILE A 2 5.51 4.13 4.67
C ILE A 2 5.02 4.45 6.10
N LEU A 3 5.92 4.86 6.99
CA LEU A 3 5.55 5.27 8.37
C LEU A 3 4.60 6.47 8.40
N VAL A 4 4.75 7.40 7.45
CA VAL A 4 3.87 8.57 7.33
C VAL A 4 2.48 8.14 6.87
N ALA A 5 2.39 7.24 5.89
CA ALA A 5 1.11 6.70 5.42
C ALA A 5 0.38 5.91 6.52
N LEU A 6 1.11 5.12 7.31
CA LEU A 6 0.56 4.39 8.46
C LEU A 6 0.06 5.34 9.56
N GLY A 7 0.83 6.40 9.87
CA GLY A 7 0.41 7.44 10.81
C GLY A 7 -0.86 8.16 10.33
N LEU A 8 -0.94 8.52 9.06
CA LEU A 8 -2.10 9.18 8.47
C LEU A 8 -3.36 8.29 8.53
N ALA A 9 -3.21 6.99 8.25
CA ALA A 9 -4.29 6.03 8.37
C ALA A 9 -4.79 5.90 9.82
N ALA A 10 -3.88 5.79 10.79
CA ALA A 10 -4.23 5.69 12.21
C ALA A 10 -4.95 6.96 12.72
N ILE A 11 -4.45 8.14 12.34
CA ILE A 11 -5.09 9.43 12.64
C ILE A 11 -6.47 9.51 11.99
N GLY A 12 -6.58 9.10 10.72
CA GLY A 12 -7.86 9.09 10.01
C GLY A 12 -8.90 8.17 10.66
N ILE A 13 -8.50 6.98 11.10
CA ILE A 13 -9.36 6.04 11.84
C ILE A 13 -9.78 6.64 13.18
N TYR A 14 -8.87 7.28 13.91
CA TYR A 14 -9.19 7.94 15.17
C TYR A 14 -10.27 9.02 14.99
N PHE A 15 -10.10 9.90 14.00
CA PHE A 15 -11.09 10.93 13.69
C PHE A 15 -12.43 10.35 13.21
N LEU A 16 -12.42 9.21 12.52
CA LEU A 16 -13.63 8.54 12.06
C LEU A 16 -14.45 7.95 13.23
N VAL A 17 -13.77 7.38 14.22
CA VAL A 17 -14.41 6.71 15.36
C VAL A 17 -14.82 7.71 16.45
N PHE A 18 -13.92 8.62 16.80
CA PHE A 18 -14.08 9.52 17.94
C PHE A 18 -14.44 10.97 17.56
N GLY A 19 -14.41 11.33 16.28
CA GLY A 19 -14.73 12.68 15.83
C GLY A 19 -16.23 12.94 15.67
N ASP A 20 -16.60 14.21 15.82
CA ASP A 20 -17.90 14.75 15.42
C ASP A 20 -18.08 14.72 13.89
N ALA A 21 -19.30 14.98 13.41
CA ALA A 21 -19.63 14.92 11.97
C ALA A 21 -18.61 15.59 11.02
N PRO A 22 -18.12 16.83 11.23
CA PRO A 22 -17.10 17.42 10.37
C PRO A 22 -15.72 16.77 10.53
N ALA A 23 -15.37 16.34 11.74
CA ALA A 23 -14.10 15.70 12.04
C ALA A 23 -14.02 14.29 11.42
N ARG A 24 -15.15 13.56 11.34
CA ARG A 24 -15.25 12.29 10.59
C ARG A 24 -14.94 12.48 9.12
N LEU A 25 -15.39 13.58 8.52
CA LEU A 25 -15.13 13.89 7.11
C LEU A 25 -13.64 14.08 6.85
N VAL A 26 -12.93 14.77 7.74
CA VAL A 26 -11.47 14.90 7.72
C VAL A 26 -10.80 13.53 7.88
N GLY A 27 -11.30 12.69 8.79
CA GLY A 27 -10.84 11.32 8.97
C GLY A 27 -10.96 10.48 7.69
N VAL A 28 -12.08 10.58 6.97
CA VAL A 28 -12.28 9.91 5.67
C VAL A 28 -11.25 10.39 4.64
N VAL A 29 -10.97 11.69 4.56
CA VAL A 29 -9.95 12.23 3.64
C VAL A 29 -8.57 11.66 3.95
N PHE A 30 -8.19 11.61 5.23
CA PHE A 30 -6.90 11.02 5.61
C PHE A 30 -6.80 9.53 5.27
N ILE A 31 -7.88 8.76 5.49
CA ILE A 31 -7.93 7.36 5.09
C ILE A 31 -7.83 7.21 3.58
N ALA A 32 -8.54 8.04 2.81
CA ALA A 32 -8.49 8.01 1.34
C ALA A 32 -7.08 8.29 0.81
N ILE A 33 -6.39 9.30 1.36
CA ILE A 33 -5.00 9.59 1.01
C ILE A 33 -4.09 8.40 1.35
N ALA A 34 -4.23 7.81 2.54
CA ALA A 34 -3.44 6.64 2.92
C ALA A 34 -3.70 5.43 1.99
N ALA A 35 -4.94 5.23 1.55
CA ALA A 35 -5.31 4.18 0.60
C ALA A 35 -4.65 4.40 -0.77
N VAL A 36 -4.60 5.64 -1.26
CA VAL A 36 -3.87 5.98 -2.51
C VAL A 36 -2.38 5.63 -2.37
N PHE A 37 -1.74 5.98 -1.26
CA PHE A 37 -0.34 5.62 -1.02
C PHE A 37 -0.13 4.10 -0.98
N ALA A 38 -1.00 3.36 -0.30
CA ALA A 38 -0.93 1.90 -0.24
C ALA A 38 -1.10 1.27 -1.63
N PHE A 39 -2.03 1.79 -2.44
CA PHE A 39 -2.24 1.36 -3.81
C PHE A 39 -1.02 1.61 -4.69
N LEU A 40 -0.44 2.82 -4.64
CA LEU A 40 0.77 3.14 -5.40
C LEU A 40 1.96 2.26 -4.98
N MET A 41 2.12 1.99 -3.68
CA MET A 41 3.13 1.06 -3.17
C MET A 41 2.92 -0.35 -3.73
N TRP A 42 1.68 -0.85 -3.73
CA TRP A 42 1.36 -2.16 -4.29
C TRP A 42 1.71 -2.25 -5.78
N VAL A 43 1.33 -1.24 -6.56
CA VAL A 43 1.67 -1.15 -7.99
C VAL A 43 3.18 -1.17 -8.18
N ALA A 44 3.93 -0.36 -7.43
CA ALA A 44 5.39 -0.31 -7.51
C ALA A 44 6.03 -1.68 -7.23
N LEU A 45 5.62 -2.36 -6.17
CA LEU A 45 6.11 -3.70 -5.82
C LEU A 45 5.77 -4.74 -6.89
N THR A 46 4.60 -4.62 -7.51
CA THR A 46 4.16 -5.54 -8.56
C THR A 46 4.99 -5.36 -9.83
N GLN A 47 5.29 -4.12 -10.21
CA GLN A 47 6.15 -3.82 -11.36
C GLN A 47 7.60 -4.23 -11.11
N ASP A 48 8.13 -3.99 -9.91
CA ASP A 48 9.49 -4.39 -9.53
C ASP A 48 9.67 -5.91 -9.60
N ARG A 49 8.68 -6.66 -9.11
CA ARG A 49 8.67 -8.13 -9.21
C ARG A 49 8.49 -8.65 -10.64
N ALA A 50 7.72 -7.96 -11.47
CA ALA A 50 7.55 -8.31 -12.88
C ALA A 50 8.80 -8.03 -13.72
N ALA A 51 9.66 -7.10 -13.29
CA ALA A 51 10.93 -6.76 -13.92
C ALA A 51 12.07 -7.72 -13.55
N LEU A 52 11.90 -8.55 -12.51
CA LEU A 52 12.90 -9.55 -12.13
C LEU A 52 12.97 -10.66 -13.19
N PRO A 53 14.16 -10.99 -13.72
CA PRO A 53 14.34 -12.14 -14.59
C PRO A 53 13.80 -13.40 -13.91
N PRO A 54 13.11 -14.29 -14.64
CA PRO A 54 12.64 -15.55 -14.09
C PRO A 54 13.82 -16.34 -13.50
N PRO A 55 13.64 -17.01 -12.35
CA PRO A 55 14.70 -17.75 -11.69
C PRO A 55 15.31 -18.78 -12.65
N PRO A 56 16.64 -19.03 -12.58
CA PRO A 56 17.35 -19.88 -13.51
C PRO A 56 17.09 -21.38 -13.27
N THR A 57 15.83 -21.82 -13.29
CA THR A 57 15.46 -23.24 -13.16
C THR A 57 14.13 -23.55 -13.84
N ALA A 58 14.16 -23.78 -15.15
CA ALA A 58 13.06 -24.50 -15.84
C ALA A 58 13.49 -25.28 -17.10
N ARG A 59 14.70 -25.06 -17.66
CA ARG A 59 15.14 -25.75 -18.89
C ARG A 59 16.49 -26.48 -18.79
N GLY A 60 17.21 -26.38 -17.67
CA GLY A 60 18.53 -27.00 -17.51
C GLY A 60 18.55 -28.43 -16.97
N ALA A 61 17.43 -28.95 -16.46
CA ALA A 61 17.38 -30.25 -15.76
C ALA A 61 16.85 -31.42 -16.61
N VAL A 62 16.55 -31.21 -17.90
CA VAL A 62 15.95 -32.23 -18.78
C VAL A 62 16.95 -32.76 -19.83
N HIS A 63 18.18 -32.22 -19.86
CA HIS A 63 19.22 -32.62 -20.82
C HIS A 63 20.56 -32.98 -20.17
N GLY A 64 20.54 -33.45 -18.92
CA GLY A 64 21.71 -34.02 -18.22
C GLY A 64 21.60 -35.53 -18.13
#